data_AF-A0A1G1P7Y2-F1
#
_entry.id   AF-A0A1G1P7Y2-F1
#
_cell.length_a   1.000
_cell.length_b   1.000
_cell.length_c   1.000
_cell.angle_alpha   90.00
_cell.angle_beta   90.00
_cell.angle_gamma   90.00
#
_symmetry.space_group_name_H-M   'P 1'
#
loop_
_entity.id
_entity.type
_entity.pdbx_description
1 polymer ?
#
loop_
_entity_poly.entity_id
_entity_poly.type
_entity_poly.pdbx_seq_one_letter_code
_entity_poly.pdbx_strand_id
1 'polypeptide(L)'
;MAISKMVRNGQITIPAKIRKTLHIQDGDLVRFDVHNNQLIVTPVSIIDKDQAYFFSEKWQKAIKTSEKAVQEGKYTAYSSAKDLKKDIGND
;
A
#
# COMPACT_ATOMS: atom_id res chain seq x y z
N MET A 1 17.92 7.55 -14.98
CA MET A 1 17.10 8.66 -15.55
C MET A 1 16.64 8.24 -16.94
N ALA A 2 15.43 8.62 -17.33
CA ALA A 2 14.91 8.34 -18.67
C ALA A 2 14.10 9.56 -19.13
N ILE A 3 14.21 9.88 -20.42
CA ILE A 3 13.51 11.00 -21.05
C ILE A 3 12.47 10.39 -22.00
N SER A 4 11.29 11.01 -22.08
CA SER A 4 10.25 10.59 -23.02
C SER A 4 9.68 11.80 -23.72
N LYS A 5 9.41 11.65 -25.02
CA LYS A 5 8.82 12.68 -25.85
C LYS A 5 7.31 12.70 -25.63
N MET A 6 6.74 13.90 -25.52
CA MET A 6 5.30 14.09 -25.62
C MET A 6 4.86 13.88 -27.07
N VAL A 7 3.90 12.97 -27.30
CA VAL A 7 3.49 12.59 -28.65
C VAL A 7 2.37 13.51 -29.17
N ARG A 8 1.11 13.20 -28.90
CA ARG A 8 -0.06 14.01 -29.29
C ARG A 8 -0.99 14.15 -28.10
N ASN A 9 -1.73 15.26 -28.05
CA ASN A 9 -2.76 15.50 -27.04
C ASN A 9 -2.27 15.29 -25.59
N GLY A 10 -1.02 15.64 -25.29
CA GLY A 10 -0.44 15.48 -23.95
C GLY A 10 -0.02 14.06 -23.56
N GLN A 11 -0.13 13.07 -24.47
CA GLN A 11 0.28 11.71 -24.17
C GLN A 11 1.81 11.61 -24.04
N ILE A 12 2.27 10.96 -22.97
CA ILE A 12 3.66 10.59 -22.73
C ILE A 12 3.74 9.09 -22.48
N THR A 13 4.81 8.46 -22.94
CA THR A 13 5.08 7.05 -22.62
C THR A 13 5.94 6.98 -21.37
N ILE A 14 5.48 6.31 -20.32
CA ILE A 14 6.33 6.03 -19.15
C ILE A 14 7.35 4.94 -19.56
N PRO A 15 8.68 5.17 -19.48
CA PRO A 15 9.68 4.20 -19.87
C PRO A 15 9.53 2.84 -19.17
N ALA A 16 9.79 1.75 -19.91
CA ALA A 16 9.57 0.38 -19.42
C ALA A 16 10.29 0.06 -18.09
N LYS A 17 11.49 0.60 -17.88
CA LYS A 17 12.22 0.45 -16.61
C LYS A 17 11.45 1.05 -15.43
N ILE A 18 10.86 2.23 -15.60
CA ILE A 18 10.08 2.91 -14.56
C ILE A 18 8.79 2.14 -14.29
N ARG A 19 8.08 1.70 -15.34
CA ARG A 19 6.88 0.87 -15.20
C ARG A 19 7.14 -0.40 -14.40
N LYS A 20 8.24 -1.12 -14.70
CA LYS A 20 8.62 -2.34 -13.96
C LYS A 20 8.93 -2.06 -12.49
N THR A 21 9.67 -0.99 -12.19
CA THR A 21 10.01 -0.64 -10.80
C THR A 21 8.78 -0.26 -9.98
N LEU A 22 7.81 0.43 -10.59
CA LEU A 22 6.59 0.89 -9.93
C LEU A 22 5.40 -0.07 -10.14
N HIS A 23 5.63 -1.23 -10.77
CA HIS A 23 4.60 -2.23 -11.10
C HIS A 23 3.40 -1.67 -11.87
N ILE A 24 3.62 -0.65 -12.72
CA ILE A 24 2.57 -0.01 -13.51
C ILE A 24 2.29 -0.85 -14.75
N GLN A 25 1.01 -1.16 -14.98
CA GLN A 25 0.50 -1.92 -16.11
C GLN A 25 -0.39 -1.05 -17.02
N ASP A 26 -0.65 -1.54 -18.23
CA ASP A 26 -1.56 -0.84 -19.15
C ASP A 26 -2.98 -0.87 -18.56
N GLY A 27 -3.60 0.31 -18.46
CA GLY A 27 -4.91 0.49 -17.83
C GLY A 27 -4.87 0.95 -16.38
N ASP A 28 -3.70 0.97 -15.74
CA ASP A 28 -3.56 1.51 -14.38
C ASP A 28 -3.87 3.01 -14.32
N LEU A 29 -4.43 3.42 -13.19
CA LEU A 29 -4.71 4.82 -12.92
C LEU A 29 -3.47 5.51 -12.36
N VAL A 30 -3.31 6.75 -12.77
CA VAL A 30 -2.26 7.64 -12.24
C VAL A 30 -2.89 8.95 -11.82
N ARG A 31 -2.43 9.48 -10.69
CA ARG A 31 -2.72 10.85 -10.25
C ARG A 31 -1.60 11.76 -10.73
N PHE A 32 -1.98 12.93 -11.23
CA PHE A 32 -1.06 14.00 -11.60
C PHE A 32 -1.15 15.12 -10.57
N ASP A 33 -0.02 15.48 -10.01
CA ASP A 33 0.13 16.57 -9.06
C ASP A 33 1.22 17.54 -9.56
N VAL A 34 1.07 18.85 -9.31
CA VAL A 34 2.10 19.85 -9.63
C VAL A 34 2.66 20.41 -8.32
N HIS A 35 3.97 20.27 -8.12
CA HIS A 35 4.64 20.76 -6.92
C HIS A 35 5.99 21.37 -7.30
N ASN A 36 6.28 22.60 -6.87
CA ASN A 36 7.55 23.31 -7.13
C ASN A 36 7.99 23.27 -8.61
N ASN A 37 7.07 23.53 -9.53
CA ASN A 37 7.30 23.48 -10.97
C ASN A 37 7.73 22.09 -11.50
N GLN A 38 7.37 21.02 -10.78
CA GLN A 38 7.57 19.63 -11.17
C GLN A 38 6.21 18.93 -11.31
N LEU A 39 6.08 18.09 -12.34
CA LEU A 39 4.96 17.17 -12.48
C LEU A 39 5.29 15.88 -11.70
N ILE A 40 4.48 15.55 -10.72
CA ILE A 40 4.53 14.29 -9.97
C ILE A 40 3.43 13.38 -10.51
N VAL A 41 3.82 12.18 -10.94
CA VAL A 41 2.89 11.15 -11.44
C VAL A 41 2.93 9.97 -10.49
N THR A 42 1.80 9.71 -9.82
CA THR A 42 1.70 8.67 -8.79
C THR A 42 0.74 7.59 -9.25
N PRO A 43 1.14 6.32 -9.37
CA PRO A 43 0.21 5.20 -9.58
C PRO A 43 -0.78 5.09 -8.42
N VAL A 44 -2.05 4.88 -8.72
CA VAL A 44 -3.12 4.78 -7.72
C VAL A 44 -4.07 3.64 -8.05
N SER A 45 -4.77 3.15 -7.04
CA SER A 45 -5.80 2.12 -7.16
C SER A 45 -7.14 2.64 -6.66
N ILE A 46 -8.23 2.19 -7.27
CA ILE A 46 -9.58 2.41 -6.75
C ILE A 46 -9.87 1.30 -5.75
N ILE A 47 -10.43 1.69 -4.61
CA ILE A 47 -10.90 0.78 -3.57
C ILE A 47 -12.37 1.08 -3.30
N ASP A 48 -13.16 0.03 -3.08
CA ASP A 48 -14.55 0.19 -2.69
C ASP A 48 -14.63 0.84 -1.30
N LYS A 49 -15.69 1.64 -1.08
CA LYS A 49 -15.82 2.44 0.15
C LYS A 49 -15.91 1.58 1.40
N ASP A 50 -16.49 0.39 1.30
CA ASP A 50 -16.59 -0.59 2.38
C ASP A 50 -15.23 -1.22 2.73
N GLN A 51 -14.25 -1.16 1.84
CA GLN A 51 -12.87 -1.61 2.07
C GLN A 51 -11.92 -0.45 2.41
N ALA A 52 -12.33 0.80 2.18
CA ALA A 52 -11.51 1.98 2.40
C ALA A 52 -11.03 2.15 3.86
N TYR A 53 -11.76 1.59 4.84
CA TYR A 53 -11.36 1.63 6.25
C TYR A 53 -9.98 1.01 6.49
N PHE A 54 -9.60 -0.01 5.71
CA PHE A 54 -8.31 -0.69 5.82
C PHE A 54 -7.14 0.27 5.58
N PHE A 55 -7.33 1.25 4.70
CA PHE A 55 -6.31 2.24 4.35
C PHE A 55 -6.39 3.51 5.21
N SER A 56 -7.27 3.55 6.22
CA SER A 56 -7.32 4.67 7.16
C SER A 56 -6.03 4.76 7.98
N GLU A 57 -5.61 5.98 8.34
CA GLU A 57 -4.40 6.17 9.16
C GLU A 57 -4.45 5.38 10.47
N LYS A 58 -5.63 5.32 11.10
CA LYS A 58 -5.84 4.58 12.34
C LYS A 58 -5.53 3.10 12.14
N TRP A 59 -6.08 2.49 11.09
CA TRP A 59 -5.89 1.07 10.80
C TRP A 59 -4.42 0.78 10.43
N GLN A 60 -3.82 1.60 9.57
CA GLN A 60 -2.42 1.44 9.17
C GLN A 60 -1.45 1.58 10.36
N LYS A 61 -1.71 2.50 11.31
CA LYS A 61 -0.92 2.62 12.56
C LYS A 61 -1.05 1.38 13.44
N ALA A 62 -2.26 0.80 13.54
CA ALA A 62 -2.49 -0.44 14.28
C ALA A 62 -1.74 -1.62 13.63
N ILE A 63 -1.87 -1.79 12.32
CA ILE A 63 -1.15 -2.83 11.55
C ILE A 63 0.36 -2.71 11.77
N LYS A 64 0.94 -1.51 11.63
CA LYS A 64 2.37 -1.31 11.84
C LYS A 64 2.84 -1.70 13.25
N THR A 65 2.01 -1.44 14.26
CA THR A 65 2.30 -1.85 15.64
C THR A 65 2.25 -3.36 15.79
N SER A 66 1.22 -4.00 15.24
CA SER A 66 1.07 -5.46 15.26
C SER A 66 2.19 -6.17 14.50
N GLU A 67 2.58 -5.69 13.32
CA GLU A 67 3.70 -6.24 12.55
C GLU A 67 5.02 -6.15 13.33
N LYS A 68 5.26 -5.02 13.99
CA LYS A 68 6.44 -4.85 14.85
C LYS A 68 6.41 -5.83 16.03
N ALA A 69 5.26 -6.03 16.67
CA ALA A 69 5.11 -7.01 17.74
C ALA A 69 5.39 -8.44 17.25
N VAL A 70 4.90 -8.82 16.07
CA VAL A 70 5.17 -10.13 15.46
C VAL A 70 6.67 -10.30 15.16
N GLN A 71 7.31 -9.30 14.58
CA GLN A 71 8.76 -9.30 14.30
C GLN A 71 9.60 -9.42 15.57
N GLU A 72 9.18 -8.78 16.65
CA GLU A 72 9.84 -8.83 17.96
C GLU A 72 9.49 -10.09 18.78
N GLY A 73 8.68 -11.01 18.23
CA GLY A 73 8.22 -12.21 18.94
C GLY A 73 7.24 -11.92 20.09
N LYS A 74 6.66 -10.73 20.13
CA LYS A 74 5.67 -10.28 21.14
C LYS A 74 4.26 -10.75 20.78
N TYR A 75 4.09 -12.06 20.68
CA TYR A 75 2.81 -12.70 20.47
C TYR A 75 2.77 -14.03 21.21
N THR A 76 1.57 -14.47 21.57
CA THR A 76 1.33 -15.81 22.10
C THR A 76 0.62 -16.62 21.03
N ALA A 77 1.16 -17.78 20.69
CA ALA A 77 0.51 -18.75 19.82
C ALA A 77 -0.04 -19.89 20.66
N TYR A 78 -1.29 -20.27 20.40
CA TYR A 78 -1.95 -21.39 21.06
C TYR A 78 -2.17 -22.50 20.05
N SER A 79 -1.84 -23.73 20.44
CA SER A 79 -2.01 -24.91 19.59
C SER A 79 -3.45 -25.44 19.60
N SER A 80 -4.28 -24.97 20.53
CA SER A 80 -5.69 -25.34 20.59
C SER A 80 -6.57 -24.24 21.21
N ALA A 81 -7.86 -24.26 20.87
CA ALA A 81 -8.86 -23.38 21.50
C ALA A 81 -8.96 -23.61 23.02
N LYS A 82 -8.62 -24.81 23.51
CA LYS A 82 -8.60 -25.14 24.94
C LYS A 82 -7.47 -24.39 25.67
N ASP A 83 -6.30 -24.29 25.03
CA ASP A 83 -5.15 -23.57 25.57
C ASP A 83 -5.42 -22.07 25.64
N LEU A 84 -6.00 -21.51 24.57
CA LEU A 84 -6.46 -20.12 24.56
C LEU A 84 -7.48 -19.87 25.67
N LYS A 85 -8.50 -20.74 25.81
CA LYS A 85 -9.55 -20.59 26.82
C LYS A 85 -8.98 -20.60 28.25
N LYS A 86 -7.94 -21.38 28.50
CA LYS A 86 -7.27 -21.45 29.81
C LYS A 86 -6.53 -20.14 30.13
N ASP A 87 -5.96 -19.50 29.13
CA ASP A 87 -5.21 -18.25 29.29
C ASP A 87 -6.16 -17.05 29.50
N ILE A 88 -7.20 -16.91 28.67
CA ILE A 88 -8.15 -15.79 28.75
C ILE A 88 -9.16 -15.91 29.91
N GLY A 89 -9.37 -17.12 30.43
CA GLY A 89 -10.36 -17.42 31.47
C GLY A 89 -9.80 -17.44 32.90
N ASN A 90 -8.53 -17.06 33.07
CA ASN A 90 -7.82 -17.02 34.35
C ASN A 90 -7.72 -15.61 34.95
N ASP A 91 -8.47 -14.64 34.42
CA ASP A 91 -8.69 -13.31 35.02
C ASP A 91 -9.87 -13.33 36.01
#